data_AF-A0A7R9J023-F1
#
_entry.id   AF-A0A7R9J023-F1
#
_cell.length_a   1.000
_cell.length_b   1.000
_cell.length_c   1.000
_cell.angle_alpha   90.00
_cell.angle_beta   90.00
_cell.angle_gamma   90.00
#
_symmetry.space_group_name_H-M   'P 1'
#
loop_
_entity.id
_entity.type
_entity.pdbx_description
1 polymer ?
#
loop_
_entity_poly.entity_id
_entity_poly.type
_entity_poly.pdbx_seq_one_letter_code
_entity_poly.pdbx_strand_id
1 'polypeptide(L)'
;MSVQPKTVTTTNYQYRPCNCLVEEGEECDCGLAVDCLTRDPCCIARGGRSHACLVNREAGHECHPSQGPCCLPNCRNRDLAHLGLNCSEENRGCPCTGDSTCSCGLLGRCLSGACHNIECTRLGLKECPCKYPENHCGTCCLSHEGTCIPAIHLTESVIRSGNVSLISLRQPPSTAPPYSIRTVKVCQFTNCLNVSFRIWEKGGFCVHLGKLGVCRKDGLCDVSRPVGSTFPDFSTSDRLTSVNVGRDPNQYHYTLNPHLQPPSFRSIISEQVMVSDCIVYLLLM
;
A
#
# COMPACT_ATOMS: atom_id res chain seq x y z
N MET A 1 -20.71 -40.43 -40.15
CA MET A 1 -20.56 -39.48 -39.03
C MET A 1 -19.08 -39.17 -38.89
N SER A 2 -18.66 -37.99 -39.38
CA SER A 2 -17.24 -37.59 -39.43
C SER A 2 -16.89 -36.82 -38.16
N VAL A 3 -15.95 -37.34 -37.38
CA VAL A 3 -15.42 -36.67 -36.19
C VAL A 3 -14.48 -35.56 -36.65
N GLN A 4 -14.84 -34.30 -36.39
CA GLN A 4 -13.94 -33.17 -36.60
C GLN A 4 -12.91 -33.10 -35.46
N PRO A 5 -11.62 -32.86 -35.75
CA PRO A 5 -10.61 -32.66 -34.73
C PRO A 5 -10.80 -31.30 -34.05
N LYS A 6 -10.83 -31.31 -32.72
CA LYS A 6 -10.81 -30.10 -31.90
C LYS A 6 -9.47 -29.37 -32.11
N THR A 7 -9.53 -28.18 -32.69
CA THR A 7 -8.45 -27.20 -32.69
C THR A 7 -8.10 -26.82 -31.26
N VAL A 8 -6.94 -27.25 -30.80
CA VAL A 8 -6.30 -26.75 -29.58
C VAL A 8 -5.76 -25.37 -29.90
N THR A 9 -6.41 -24.33 -29.38
CA THR A 9 -5.89 -22.96 -29.40
C THR A 9 -4.69 -22.90 -28.46
N THR A 10 -3.48 -23.01 -29.03
CA THR A 10 -2.25 -22.61 -28.34
C THR A 10 -2.33 -21.11 -28.08
N THR A 11 -2.64 -20.72 -26.84
CA THR A 11 -2.39 -19.36 -26.38
C THR A 11 -0.89 -19.12 -26.49
N ASN A 12 -0.51 -18.26 -27.44
CA ASN A 12 0.84 -17.70 -27.50
C ASN A 12 1.06 -16.95 -26.18
N TYR A 13 1.71 -17.57 -25.21
CA TYR A 13 2.37 -16.87 -24.12
C TYR A 13 3.50 -16.07 -24.77
N GLN A 14 3.17 -14.86 -25.21
CA GLN A 14 4.11 -13.91 -25.76
C GLN A 14 5.08 -13.58 -24.62
N TYR A 15 6.30 -14.13 -24.73
CA TYR A 15 7.36 -13.97 -23.75
C TYR A 15 7.76 -12.50 -23.71
N ARG A 16 7.12 -11.72 -22.84
CA ARG A 16 7.52 -10.35 -22.55
C ARG A 16 8.69 -10.40 -21.56
N PRO A 17 9.87 -9.86 -21.93
CA PRO A 17 10.96 -9.72 -20.98
C PRO A 17 10.52 -8.80 -19.84
N CYS A 18 10.94 -9.13 -18.61
CA CYS A 18 10.83 -8.24 -17.46
C CYS A 18 11.48 -6.89 -17.80
N ASN A 19 10.72 -5.81 -17.74
CA ASN A 19 11.16 -4.48 -18.12
C ASN A 19 11.32 -3.54 -16.92
N CYS A 20 11.31 -4.08 -15.68
CA CYS A 20 11.36 -3.31 -14.44
C CYS A 20 10.14 -2.39 -14.25
N LEU A 21 9.04 -2.66 -14.96
CA LEU A 21 7.76 -1.95 -14.84
C LEU A 21 6.71 -2.95 -14.39
N VAL A 22 5.94 -2.59 -13.37
CA VAL A 22 4.86 -3.46 -12.87
C VAL A 22 3.65 -3.32 -13.79
N GLU A 23 3.32 -4.37 -14.53
CA GLU A 23 2.18 -4.40 -15.45
C GLU A 23 0.89 -4.97 -14.79
N GLU A 24 -0.22 -4.96 -15.53
CA GLU A 24 -1.47 -5.56 -15.06
C GLU A 24 -1.30 -7.06 -14.80
N GLY A 25 -1.70 -7.51 -13.61
CA GLY A 25 -1.52 -8.90 -13.16
C GLY A 25 -0.20 -9.17 -12.45
N GLU A 26 0.70 -8.18 -12.37
CA GLU A 26 1.99 -8.30 -11.70
C GLU A 26 1.97 -7.57 -10.34
N GLU A 27 2.72 -8.10 -9.38
CA GLU A 27 2.93 -7.46 -8.08
C GLU A 27 4.26 -6.70 -8.02
N CYS A 28 5.24 -7.14 -8.81
CA CYS A 28 6.60 -6.62 -8.89
C CYS A 28 7.21 -7.03 -10.24
N ASP A 29 8.22 -6.31 -10.72
CA ASP A 29 9.01 -6.73 -11.87
C ASP A 29 10.48 -6.36 -11.58
N CYS A 30 11.33 -7.36 -11.37
CA CYS A 30 12.71 -7.19 -10.95
C CYS A 30 13.72 -7.21 -12.12
N GLY A 31 13.24 -7.20 -13.38
CA GLY A 31 14.12 -7.32 -14.53
C GLY A 31 14.62 -8.76 -14.75
N LEU A 32 15.89 -8.89 -15.12
CA LEU A 32 16.48 -10.19 -15.46
C LEU A 32 16.57 -11.08 -14.21
N ALA A 33 16.62 -12.41 -14.41
CA ALA A 33 16.66 -13.36 -13.30
C ALA A 33 17.86 -13.14 -12.34
N VAL A 34 18.98 -12.67 -12.87
CA VAL A 34 20.16 -12.32 -12.07
C VAL A 34 19.91 -11.08 -11.20
N ASP A 35 19.18 -10.09 -11.70
CA ASP A 35 18.83 -8.87 -10.95
C ASP A 35 17.87 -9.21 -9.82
N CYS A 36 16.85 -10.03 -10.08
CA CYS A 36 15.96 -10.54 -9.04
C CYS A 36 16.74 -11.29 -7.95
N LEU A 37 17.64 -12.21 -8.32
CA LEU A 37 18.36 -13.01 -7.33
C LEU A 37 19.31 -12.18 -6.46
N THR A 38 19.94 -11.14 -7.03
CA THR A 38 21.04 -10.41 -6.37
C THR A 38 20.63 -9.06 -5.80
N ARG A 39 19.61 -8.41 -6.37
CA ARG A 39 19.19 -7.05 -6.01
C ARG A 39 17.75 -6.96 -5.51
N ASP A 40 16.89 -7.91 -5.88
CA ASP A 40 15.48 -7.90 -5.49
C ASP A 40 14.94 -9.31 -5.16
N PRO A 41 15.40 -9.88 -4.04
CA PRO A 41 14.92 -11.20 -3.60
C PRO A 41 13.42 -11.19 -3.25
N CYS A 42 12.81 -10.01 -3.07
CA CYS A 42 11.38 -9.87 -2.81
C CYS A 42 10.53 -10.34 -4.00
N CYS A 43 11.06 -10.34 -5.22
CA CYS A 43 10.32 -10.62 -6.45
C CYS A 43 10.75 -11.92 -7.15
N ILE A 44 9.78 -12.67 -7.71
CA ILE A 44 10.04 -13.89 -8.47
C ILE A 44 10.40 -13.54 -9.92
N ALA A 45 11.60 -13.93 -10.35
CA ALA A 45 12.08 -13.76 -11.72
C ALA A 45 11.19 -14.45 -12.79
N ARG A 46 11.11 -13.86 -13.99
CA ARG A 46 10.57 -14.53 -15.19
C ARG A 46 11.48 -15.69 -15.61
N GLY A 47 11.09 -16.91 -15.26
CA GLY A 47 11.89 -18.13 -15.49
C GLY A 47 11.06 -19.38 -15.81
N GLY A 48 9.90 -19.22 -16.47
CA GLY A 48 9.03 -20.34 -16.88
C GLY A 48 8.11 -20.89 -15.77
N ARG A 49 8.02 -20.21 -14.63
CA ARG A 49 7.08 -20.53 -13.56
C ARG A 49 5.78 -19.74 -13.74
N SER A 50 4.65 -20.32 -13.37
CA SER A 50 3.32 -19.68 -13.37
C SER A 50 3.17 -18.48 -12.42
N HIS A 51 4.22 -18.16 -11.65
CA HIS A 51 4.23 -17.15 -10.59
C HIS A 51 5.32 -16.09 -10.78
N ALA A 52 5.77 -15.89 -12.02
CA ALA A 52 6.70 -14.81 -12.34
C ALA A 52 6.08 -13.43 -12.04
N CYS A 53 6.91 -12.44 -11.69
CA CYS A 53 6.48 -11.08 -11.38
C CYS A 53 5.52 -10.97 -10.19
N LEU A 54 5.57 -11.96 -9.29
CA LEU A 54 4.85 -11.97 -8.03
C LEU A 54 5.83 -11.87 -6.86
N VAL A 55 5.35 -11.42 -5.70
CA VAL A 55 6.13 -11.46 -4.47
C VAL A 55 6.58 -12.88 -4.17
N ASN A 56 7.85 -13.05 -3.82
CA ASN A 56 8.47 -14.32 -3.51
C ASN A 56 8.09 -14.81 -2.09
N ARG A 57 6.82 -15.16 -1.94
CA ARG A 57 6.23 -15.64 -0.68
C ARG A 57 6.81 -16.97 -0.22
N GLU A 58 7.28 -17.80 -1.16
CA GLU A 58 7.98 -19.07 -0.85
C GLU A 58 9.28 -18.82 -0.08
N ALA A 59 9.95 -17.71 -0.33
CA ALA A 59 11.13 -17.26 0.44
C ALA A 59 10.76 -16.49 1.73
N GLY A 60 9.48 -16.41 2.08
CA GLY A 60 9.01 -15.74 3.30
C GLY A 60 8.87 -14.23 3.20
N HIS A 61 8.90 -13.66 1.99
CA HIS A 61 8.65 -12.25 1.74
C HIS A 61 7.14 -11.96 1.76
N GLU A 62 6.76 -10.81 2.34
CA GLU A 62 5.36 -10.46 2.56
C GLU A 62 4.81 -9.52 1.49
N CYS A 63 5.68 -8.67 0.96
CA CYS A 63 5.34 -7.61 0.02
C CYS A 63 6.56 -7.26 -0.86
N HIS A 64 6.36 -6.37 -1.83
CA HIS A 64 7.43 -5.75 -2.60
C HIS A 64 7.31 -4.20 -2.57
N PRO A 65 8.42 -3.42 -2.49
CA PRO A 65 8.39 -1.95 -2.42
C PRO A 65 7.62 -1.21 -3.53
N SER A 66 7.50 -1.80 -4.73
CA SER A 66 6.67 -1.26 -5.83
C SER A 66 5.17 -1.27 -5.51
N GLN A 67 4.72 -2.06 -4.53
CA GLN A 67 3.31 -2.13 -4.15
C GLN A 67 2.83 -0.87 -3.43
N GLY A 68 3.76 -0.14 -2.81
CA GLY A 68 3.48 1.11 -2.12
C GLY A 68 4.16 1.23 -0.74
N PRO A 69 3.81 2.28 0.03
CA PRO A 69 4.48 2.62 1.29
C PRO A 69 4.30 1.61 2.41
N CYS A 70 3.36 0.66 2.26
CA CYS A 70 3.15 -0.43 3.20
C CYS A 70 4.27 -1.48 3.18
N CYS A 71 5.14 -1.48 2.16
CA CYS A 71 6.27 -2.39 2.10
C CYS A 71 7.59 -1.70 2.49
N LEU A 72 8.36 -2.36 3.35
CA LEU A 72 9.73 -1.98 3.67
C LEU A 72 10.70 -2.53 2.61
N PRO A 73 11.90 -1.93 2.44
CA PRO A 73 12.93 -2.48 1.56
C PRO A 73 13.31 -3.93 1.87
N ASN A 74 13.14 -4.40 3.10
CA ASN A 74 13.40 -5.80 3.46
C ASN A 74 12.23 -6.77 3.16
N CYS A 75 11.30 -6.38 2.27
CA CYS A 75 10.14 -7.17 1.86
C CYS A 75 9.16 -7.54 2.99
N ARG A 76 9.16 -6.76 4.09
CA ARG A 76 8.22 -6.91 5.21
C ARG A 76 7.17 -5.84 5.18
N ASN A 77 5.97 -6.17 5.66
CA ASN A 77 4.95 -5.15 5.89
C ASN A 77 5.43 -4.16 6.95
N ARG A 78 5.20 -2.88 6.70
CA ARG A 78 5.48 -1.82 7.65
C ARG A 78 4.52 -1.91 8.83
N ASP A 79 5.06 -1.86 10.05
CA ASP A 79 4.24 -1.76 11.26
C ASP A 79 3.71 -0.33 11.44
N LEU A 80 2.42 -0.17 11.20
CA LEU A 80 1.65 1.06 11.41
C LEU A 80 0.51 0.84 12.42
N ALA A 81 0.62 -0.17 13.29
CA ALA A 81 -0.40 -0.48 14.29
C ALA A 81 -0.64 0.70 15.25
N HIS A 82 0.40 1.50 15.51
CA HIS A 82 0.30 2.74 16.29
C HIS A 82 -0.60 3.81 15.64
N LEU A 83 -0.85 3.73 14.33
CA LEU A 83 -1.83 4.57 13.61
C LEU A 83 -3.19 3.86 13.44
N GLY A 84 -3.31 2.62 13.94
CA GLY A 84 -4.46 1.74 13.70
C GLY A 84 -4.54 1.22 12.26
N LEU A 85 -3.40 1.13 11.56
CA LEU A 85 -3.31 0.63 10.20
C LEU A 85 -2.62 -0.74 10.20
N ASN A 86 -3.17 -1.69 9.44
CA ASN A 86 -2.57 -3.01 9.27
C ASN A 86 -2.24 -3.25 7.78
N CYS A 87 -0.97 -3.08 7.42
CA CYS A 87 -0.50 -3.20 6.04
C CYS A 87 -0.74 -4.59 5.40
N SER A 88 -0.93 -5.65 6.19
CA SER A 88 -1.31 -6.96 5.64
C SER A 88 -2.68 -6.94 4.95
N GLU A 89 -3.53 -5.98 5.29
CA GLU A 89 -4.91 -5.86 4.78
C GLU A 89 -5.03 -4.89 3.60
N GLU A 90 -3.98 -4.17 3.21
CA GLU A 90 -4.06 -3.12 2.18
C GLU A 90 -4.65 -3.62 0.84
N ASN A 91 -4.28 -4.85 0.45
CA ASN A 91 -4.75 -5.48 -0.79
C ASN A 91 -6.02 -6.31 -0.61
N ARG A 92 -6.63 -6.30 0.57
CA ARG A 92 -7.92 -6.96 0.80
C ARG A 92 -9.01 -6.24 0.04
N GLY A 93 -9.49 -6.87 -1.04
CA GLY A 93 -10.69 -6.45 -1.77
C GLY A 93 -11.96 -6.61 -0.93
N CYS A 94 -13.12 -6.40 -1.55
CA CYS A 94 -14.40 -6.59 -0.89
C CYS A 94 -14.81 -8.07 -0.86
N PRO A 95 -14.77 -8.76 0.31
CA PRO A 95 -15.05 -10.18 0.38
C PRO A 95 -16.56 -10.50 0.33
N CYS A 96 -17.42 -9.51 0.51
CA CYS A 96 -18.84 -9.70 0.69
C CYS A 96 -19.65 -9.31 -0.55
N THR A 97 -20.71 -10.06 -0.83
CA THR A 97 -21.67 -9.79 -1.91
C THR A 97 -22.83 -8.94 -1.39
N GLY A 98 -23.02 -7.73 -1.91
CA GLY A 98 -24.14 -6.83 -1.56
C GLY A 98 -23.77 -5.71 -0.57
N ASP A 99 -24.78 -5.04 0.00
CA ASP A 99 -24.65 -3.90 0.93
C ASP A 99 -24.27 -4.32 2.37
N SER A 100 -23.44 -5.35 2.51
CA SER A 100 -22.92 -5.78 3.80
C SER A 100 -21.73 -4.92 4.21
N THR A 101 -21.73 -4.47 5.47
CA THR A 101 -20.69 -3.63 6.10
C THR A 101 -19.38 -4.41 6.38
N CYS A 102 -18.88 -5.18 5.42
CA CYS A 102 -17.63 -5.92 5.57
C CYS A 102 -16.42 -4.99 5.43
N SER A 103 -15.33 -5.34 6.10
CA SER A 103 -14.06 -4.61 6.02
C SER A 103 -13.29 -4.94 4.75
N CYS A 104 -12.59 -3.94 4.23
CA CYS A 104 -11.67 -4.04 3.09
C CYS A 104 -10.52 -3.06 3.28
N GLY A 105 -9.38 -3.33 2.66
CA GLY A 105 -8.21 -2.45 2.70
C GLY A 105 -7.82 -1.97 4.11
N LEU A 106 -7.18 -0.81 4.13
CA LEU A 106 -6.90 -0.05 5.35
C LEU A 106 -8.10 0.82 5.71
N LEU A 107 -8.67 0.65 6.92
CA LEU A 107 -9.78 1.47 7.42
C LEU A 107 -11.02 1.52 6.50
N GLY A 108 -11.13 0.58 5.57
CA GLY A 108 -12.17 0.57 4.56
C GLY A 108 -13.35 -0.32 4.93
N ARG A 109 -14.49 0.00 4.34
CA ARG A 109 -15.67 -0.85 4.28
C ARG A 109 -16.17 -0.90 2.85
N CYS A 110 -16.85 -1.99 2.53
CA CYS A 110 -17.43 -2.19 1.23
C CYS A 110 -18.74 -1.42 1.09
N LEU A 111 -18.87 -0.70 -0.01
CA LEU A 111 -20.11 -0.07 -0.44
C LEU A 111 -20.22 -0.25 -1.96
N SER A 112 -21.31 -0.88 -2.41
CA SER A 112 -21.53 -1.19 -3.83
C SER A 112 -20.36 -1.95 -4.49
N GLY A 113 -19.74 -2.90 -3.77
CA GLY A 113 -18.64 -3.73 -4.26
C GLY A 113 -17.27 -3.04 -4.32
N ALA A 114 -17.18 -1.75 -4.01
CA ALA A 114 -15.93 -1.01 -3.95
C ALA A 114 -15.51 -0.72 -2.50
N CYS A 115 -14.20 -0.61 -2.28
CA CYS A 115 -13.66 -0.28 -0.97
C CYS A 115 -13.65 1.24 -0.76
N HIS A 116 -14.28 1.69 0.32
CA HIS A 116 -14.36 3.10 0.68
C HIS A 116 -14.06 3.29 2.17
N ASN A 117 -13.53 4.44 2.54
CA ASN A 117 -13.23 4.75 3.93
C ASN A 117 -14.49 4.67 4.82
N ILE A 118 -14.31 4.13 6.02
CA ILE A 118 -15.37 3.96 7.02
C ILE A 118 -16.14 5.26 7.33
N GLU A 119 -15.50 6.42 7.20
CA GLU A 119 -16.10 7.73 7.47
C GLU A 119 -17.21 8.10 6.48
N CYS A 120 -17.12 7.63 5.23
CA CYS A 120 -18.16 7.82 4.21
C CYS A 120 -19.19 6.69 4.22
N THR A 121 -18.73 5.45 4.32
CA THR A 121 -19.63 4.28 4.29
C THR A 121 -20.62 4.26 5.45
N ARG A 122 -20.27 4.77 6.64
CA ARG A 122 -21.22 4.93 7.76
C ARG A 122 -22.37 5.90 7.49
N LEU A 123 -22.21 6.77 6.48
CA LEU A 123 -23.25 7.66 5.96
C LEU A 123 -23.96 7.08 4.72
N GLY A 124 -23.57 5.90 4.26
CA GLY A 124 -24.03 5.33 2.99
C GLY A 124 -23.48 6.04 1.75
N LEU A 125 -22.36 6.75 1.88
CA LEU A 125 -21.79 7.57 0.82
C LEU A 125 -20.46 6.99 0.30
N LYS A 126 -20.18 7.26 -0.97
CA LYS A 126 -18.92 6.89 -1.61
C LYS A 126 -17.81 7.85 -1.21
N GLU A 127 -16.63 7.33 -0.96
CA GLU A 127 -15.42 8.15 -0.81
C GLU A 127 -15.02 8.75 -2.16
N CYS A 128 -14.48 9.97 -2.13
CA CYS A 128 -13.98 10.64 -3.32
C CYS A 128 -12.77 11.53 -3.00
N PRO A 129 -11.93 11.88 -3.99
CA PRO A 129 -10.77 12.72 -3.76
C PRO A 129 -11.21 14.14 -3.41
N CYS A 130 -10.53 14.77 -2.46
CA CYS A 130 -10.77 16.17 -2.14
C CYS A 130 -9.50 16.94 -1.88
N LYS A 131 -9.58 18.22 -2.20
CA LYS A 131 -8.55 19.19 -1.87
C LYS A 131 -8.89 19.78 -0.51
N TYR A 132 -8.23 19.30 0.54
CA TYR A 132 -8.34 19.95 1.84
C TYR A 132 -7.60 21.31 1.77
N PRO A 133 -8.26 22.43 2.10
CA PRO A 133 -7.63 23.76 2.00
C PRO A 133 -6.58 24.03 3.10
N GLU A 134 -6.40 23.09 4.03
CA GLU A 134 -5.49 23.19 5.17
C GLU A 134 -4.40 22.12 5.00
N ASN A 135 -3.20 22.29 5.57
CA ASN A 135 -2.00 21.43 5.39
C ASN A 135 -2.16 19.99 5.95
N HIS A 136 -3.30 19.37 5.76
CA HIS A 136 -3.68 18.07 6.26
C HIS A 136 -4.46 17.32 5.17
N CYS A 137 -4.49 16.01 5.28
CA CYS A 137 -5.36 15.17 4.47
C CYS A 137 -6.48 14.63 5.36
N GLY A 138 -7.63 14.38 4.76
CA GLY A 138 -8.77 13.79 5.45
C GLY A 138 -9.63 13.04 4.46
N THR A 139 -10.67 12.39 4.97
CA THR A 139 -11.63 11.70 4.12
C THR A 139 -12.66 12.67 3.57
N CYS A 140 -12.99 12.53 2.30
CA CYS A 140 -14.11 13.21 1.69
C CYS A 140 -15.08 12.23 1.05
N CYS A 141 -16.34 12.63 1.08
CA CYS A 141 -17.45 11.82 0.60
C CYS A 141 -18.19 12.57 -0.50
N LEU A 142 -18.67 11.80 -1.48
CA LEU A 142 -19.51 12.30 -2.55
C LEU A 142 -20.91 12.55 -1.97
N SER A 143 -21.34 13.81 -1.97
CA SER A 143 -22.69 14.19 -1.56
C SER A 143 -23.74 13.68 -2.55
N HIS A 144 -25.02 13.75 -2.17
CA HIS A 144 -26.11 13.37 -3.07
C HIS A 144 -26.20 14.29 -4.31
N GLU A 145 -25.71 15.52 -4.20
CA GLU A 145 -25.58 16.49 -5.29
C GLU A 145 -24.33 16.25 -6.16
N GLY A 146 -23.55 15.21 -5.88
CA GLY A 146 -22.36 14.85 -6.65
C GLY A 146 -21.12 15.70 -6.34
N THR A 147 -21.10 16.39 -5.19
CA THR A 147 -19.95 17.23 -4.78
C THR A 147 -19.10 16.51 -3.73
N CYS A 148 -17.78 16.57 -3.88
CA CYS A 148 -16.85 16.04 -2.88
C CYS A 148 -16.70 16.98 -1.69
N ILE A 149 -17.20 16.55 -0.53
CA ILE A 149 -17.22 17.35 0.69
C ILE A 149 -16.48 16.60 1.80
N PRO A 150 -15.68 17.27 2.65
CA PRO A 150 -15.07 16.63 3.80
C PRO A 150 -16.08 15.89 4.67
N ALA A 151 -15.76 14.65 5.03
CA ALA A 151 -16.66 13.76 5.76
C ALA A 151 -17.13 14.39 7.07
N ILE A 152 -16.27 15.16 7.74
CA ILE A 152 -16.58 15.91 8.96
C ILE A 152 -17.72 16.91 8.76
N HIS A 153 -17.68 17.71 7.69
CA HIS A 153 -18.70 18.70 7.38
C HIS A 153 -20.00 18.04 6.91
N LEU A 154 -19.88 16.97 6.12
CA LEU A 154 -21.04 16.28 5.59
C LEU A 154 -21.82 15.53 6.68
N THR A 155 -21.10 14.94 7.64
CA THR A 155 -21.70 14.23 8.78
C THR A 155 -22.63 15.15 9.58
N GLU A 156 -22.18 16.38 9.89
CA GLU A 156 -23.02 17.33 10.61
C GLU A 156 -24.31 17.67 9.84
N SER A 157 -24.23 17.84 8.53
CA SER A 157 -25.38 18.19 7.67
C SER A 157 -26.39 17.05 7.58
N VAL A 158 -25.92 15.84 7.28
CA VAL A 158 -26.77 14.65 7.04
C VAL A 158 -27.50 14.20 8.31
N ILE A 159 -26.91 14.41 9.48
CA ILE A 159 -27.55 14.07 10.75
C ILE A 159 -28.61 15.09 11.12
N ARG A 160 -28.35 16.39 10.91
CA ARG A 160 -29.35 17.45 11.16
C ARG A 160 -30.57 17.31 10.26
N SER A 161 -30.41 16.85 9.02
CA SER A 161 -31.53 16.61 8.11
C SER A 161 -32.34 15.35 8.44
N GLY A 162 -31.86 14.50 9.37
CA GLY A 162 -32.54 13.25 9.76
C GLY A 162 -32.42 12.11 8.75
N ASN A 163 -31.61 12.26 7.71
CA ASN A 163 -31.46 11.28 6.64
C ASN A 163 -30.67 10.03 7.08
N VAL A 164 -29.89 10.12 8.16
CA VAL A 164 -29.12 9.00 8.72
C VAL A 164 -29.38 8.90 10.23
N SER A 165 -29.65 7.69 10.70
CA SER A 165 -29.80 7.40 12.13
C SER A 165 -28.45 7.48 12.85
N LEU A 166 -28.45 8.00 14.08
CA LEU A 166 -27.26 8.00 14.95
C LEU A 166 -26.67 6.59 15.18
N ILE A 167 -27.46 5.53 14.99
CA ILE A 167 -27.00 4.14 15.12
C ILE A 167 -25.95 3.82 14.05
N SER A 168 -26.12 4.31 12.82
CA SER A 168 -25.20 4.06 11.71
C SER A 168 -23.82 4.67 11.94
N LEU A 169 -23.72 5.65 12.84
CA LEU A 169 -22.48 6.34 13.20
C LEU A 169 -21.70 5.67 14.34
N ARG A 170 -22.33 4.75 15.08
CA ARG A 170 -21.66 4.04 16.16
C ARG A 170 -20.60 3.12 15.57
N GLN A 171 -19.35 3.57 15.64
CA GLN A 171 -18.21 2.69 15.43
C GLN A 171 -17.87 2.00 16.75
N PRO A 172 -17.39 0.74 16.71
CA PRO A 172 -16.65 0.22 17.84
C PRO A 172 -15.45 1.16 18.09
N PRO A 173 -15.10 1.45 19.35
CA PRO A 173 -13.99 2.33 19.67
C PRO A 173 -12.74 1.82 18.96
N SER A 174 -12.15 2.66 18.10
CA SER A 174 -10.81 2.42 17.58
C SER A 174 -9.88 2.38 18.79
N THR A 175 -9.34 1.20 19.10
CA THR A 175 -8.39 0.99 20.20
C THR A 175 -7.04 1.67 19.96
N ALA A 176 -6.82 2.27 18.78
CA ALA A 176 -5.59 2.98 18.44
C ALA A 176 -5.60 4.43 18.99
N PRO A 177 -4.68 4.80 19.90
CA PRO A 177 -4.46 6.16 20.36
C PRO A 177 -3.62 6.98 19.33
N PRO A 178 -3.41 8.30 19.50
CA PRO A 178 -4.37 9.38 19.25
C PRO A 178 -3.87 10.36 18.18
N TYR A 179 -2.92 9.98 17.32
CA TYR A 179 -2.33 10.97 16.43
C TYR A 179 -3.28 11.27 15.27
N SER A 180 -3.84 12.48 15.37
CA SER A 180 -4.69 13.17 14.39
C SER A 180 -6.13 12.65 14.27
N ILE A 181 -6.77 12.33 15.39
CA ILE A 181 -8.24 12.15 15.44
C ILE A 181 -8.91 13.47 15.84
N ARG A 182 -9.84 13.96 15.00
CA ARG A 182 -10.76 15.05 15.34
C ARG A 182 -12.13 14.46 15.69
N THR A 183 -12.61 14.76 16.89
CA THR A 183 -13.93 14.33 17.36
C THR A 183 -14.89 15.51 17.33
N VAL A 184 -16.06 15.30 16.72
CA VAL A 184 -17.16 16.27 16.71
C VAL A 184 -18.37 15.67 17.40
N LYS A 185 -19.09 16.51 18.16
CA LYS A 185 -20.35 16.12 18.79
C LYS A 185 -21.48 16.42 17.84
N VAL A 186 -22.20 15.39 17.42
CA VAL A 186 -23.38 15.57 16.56
C VAL A 186 -24.63 15.14 17.29
N CYS A 187 -25.68 15.96 17.20
CA CYS A 187 -26.93 15.74 17.92
C CYS A 187 -28.10 15.62 16.93
N GLN A 188 -28.95 14.61 17.16
CA GLN A 188 -30.25 14.46 16.53
C GLN A 188 -31.31 14.59 17.63
N PHE A 189 -32.06 15.69 17.60
CA PHE A 189 -32.94 16.11 18.70
C PHE A 189 -32.17 16.22 20.03
N THR A 190 -32.48 15.37 21.01
CA THR A 190 -31.83 15.33 22.34
C THR A 190 -30.68 14.33 22.43
N ASN A 191 -30.54 13.43 21.44
CA ASN A 191 -29.52 12.40 21.45
C ASN A 191 -28.26 12.90 20.75
N CYS A 192 -27.12 12.87 21.44
CA CYS A 192 -25.84 13.27 20.88
C CYS A 192 -24.86 12.10 20.84
N LEU A 193 -24.03 12.08 19.81
CA LEU A 193 -22.95 11.12 19.63
C LEU A 193 -21.65 11.87 19.33
N ASN A 194 -20.56 11.43 19.97
CA ASN A 194 -19.22 11.86 19.59
C ASN A 194 -18.78 11.01 18.40
N VAL A 195 -18.48 11.67 17.29
CA VAL A 195 -18.07 11.04 16.04
C VAL A 195 -16.63 11.45 15.76
N SER A 196 -15.77 10.47 15.60
CA SER A 196 -14.35 10.67 15.33
C SER A 196 -14.05 10.58 13.83
N PHE A 197 -13.09 11.41 13.41
CA PHE A 197 -12.57 11.54 12.05
C PHE A 197 -11.04 11.53 12.10
N ARG A 198 -10.41 10.85 11.16
CA ARG A 198 -8.97 10.83 10.98
C ARG A 198 -8.57 11.98 10.09
N ILE A 199 -7.59 12.72 10.57
CA ILE A 199 -6.87 13.77 9.87
C ILE A 199 -5.43 13.29 9.77
N TRP A 200 -4.72 13.67 8.72
CA TRP A 200 -3.33 13.28 8.53
C TRP A 200 -2.50 14.52 8.33
N GLU A 201 -1.37 14.61 9.04
CA GLU A 201 -0.43 15.71 8.86
C GLU A 201 0.23 15.65 7.48
N LYS A 202 0.54 16.82 6.92
CA LYS A 202 1.35 16.93 5.70
C LYS A 202 2.67 16.17 5.83
N GLY A 203 2.99 15.40 4.79
CA GLY A 203 4.16 14.52 4.75
C GLY A 203 3.99 13.21 5.55
N GLY A 204 2.93 13.08 6.35
CA GLY A 204 2.59 11.86 7.04
C GLY A 204 1.86 10.84 6.14
N PHE A 205 1.65 9.64 6.67
CA PHE A 205 0.81 8.64 6.01
C PHE A 205 -0.63 9.10 5.96
N CYS A 206 -1.34 8.70 4.91
CA CYS A 206 -2.78 8.88 4.76
C CYS A 206 -3.40 7.65 4.13
N VAL A 207 -4.73 7.56 4.14
CA VAL A 207 -5.46 6.44 3.54
C VAL A 207 -6.51 6.96 2.58
N HIS A 208 -6.55 6.39 1.38
CA HIS A 208 -7.57 6.68 0.37
C HIS A 208 -8.04 5.38 -0.30
N LEU A 209 -9.35 5.13 -0.34
CA LEU A 209 -9.95 3.92 -0.93
C LEU A 209 -9.32 2.61 -0.43
N GLY A 210 -8.97 2.57 0.86
CA GLY A 210 -8.34 1.41 1.49
C GLY A 210 -6.85 1.22 1.19
N LYS A 211 -6.20 2.17 0.49
CA LYS A 211 -4.77 2.15 0.17
C LYS A 211 -3.97 3.14 1.00
N LEU A 212 -2.74 2.78 1.32
CA LEU A 212 -1.82 3.67 2.04
C LEU A 212 -1.18 4.65 1.05
N GLY A 213 -1.11 5.91 1.45
CA GLY A 213 -0.45 6.97 0.70
C GLY A 213 0.33 7.92 1.59
N VAL A 214 0.82 9.00 0.98
CA VAL A 214 1.48 10.12 1.68
C VAL A 214 0.68 11.40 1.49
N CYS A 215 0.46 12.13 2.57
CA CYS A 215 -0.29 13.37 2.53
C CYS A 215 0.53 14.50 1.88
N ARG A 216 0.07 14.98 0.73
CA ARG A 216 0.73 16.04 -0.04
C ARG A 216 0.45 17.43 0.51
N LYS A 217 1.22 18.40 0.00
CA LYS A 217 1.09 19.82 0.39
C LYS A 217 -0.24 20.45 -0.02
N ASP A 218 -0.90 19.89 -1.04
CA ASP A 218 -2.21 20.32 -1.55
C ASP A 218 -3.39 19.61 -0.87
N GLY A 219 -3.14 18.87 0.22
CA GLY A 219 -4.18 18.19 0.99
C GLY A 219 -4.70 16.90 0.36
N LEU A 220 -4.04 16.42 -0.71
CA LEU A 220 -4.37 15.16 -1.38
C LEU A 220 -3.57 13.99 -0.80
N CYS A 221 -4.23 12.85 -0.63
CA CYS A 221 -3.56 11.60 -0.29
C CYS A 221 -2.98 10.96 -1.55
N ASP A 222 -1.65 10.94 -1.67
CA ASP A 222 -0.97 10.34 -2.81
C ASP A 222 -0.79 8.83 -2.60
N VAL A 223 -1.65 8.06 -3.27
CA VAL A 223 -1.58 6.59 -3.30
C VAL A 223 -0.87 6.07 -4.55
N SER A 224 -0.21 6.95 -5.31
CA SER A 224 0.49 6.56 -6.53
C SER A 224 1.55 5.53 -6.21
N ARG A 225 1.53 4.42 -6.94
CA ARG A 225 2.59 3.42 -6.88
C ARG A 225 3.82 3.95 -7.63
N PRO A 226 5.03 3.58 -7.22
CA PRO A 226 6.21 3.72 -8.06
C PRO A 226 5.92 3.04 -9.41
N VAL A 227 6.01 3.80 -10.50
CA VAL A 227 5.79 3.28 -11.87
C VAL A 227 6.93 2.35 -12.30
N GLY A 228 8.11 2.49 -11.68
CA GLY A 228 9.24 1.58 -11.84
C GLY A 228 9.48 0.74 -10.59
N SER A 229 10.14 -0.39 -10.78
CA SER A 229 10.64 -1.22 -9.69
C SER A 229 11.65 -0.43 -8.85
N THR A 230 11.23 -0.01 -7.66
CA THR A 230 12.16 0.42 -6.62
C THR A 230 12.86 -0.82 -6.11
N PHE A 231 14.12 -1.02 -6.53
CA PHE A 231 14.94 -2.08 -5.96
C PHE A 231 15.01 -1.90 -4.44
N PRO A 232 14.77 -2.95 -3.66
CA PRO A 232 14.92 -2.89 -2.22
C PRO A 232 16.37 -2.52 -1.86
N ASP A 233 16.53 -1.42 -1.14
CA ASP A 233 17.82 -1.03 -0.59
C ASP A 233 18.07 -1.78 0.73
N PHE A 234 18.85 -2.86 0.65
CA PHE A 234 19.26 -3.63 1.83
C PHE A 234 20.35 -2.94 2.66
N SER A 235 20.91 -1.82 2.21
CA SER A 235 22.05 -1.16 2.88
C SER A 235 21.65 -0.24 4.03
N THR A 236 20.36 0.11 4.18
CA THR A 236 19.89 1.12 5.14
C THR A 236 19.02 0.60 6.29
N SER A 237 18.73 -0.71 6.33
CA SER A 237 17.84 -1.31 7.36
C SER A 237 18.38 -1.22 8.81
N ASP A 238 19.65 -0.87 9.02
CA ASP A 238 20.27 -0.77 10.35
C ASP A 238 20.40 0.67 10.90
N ARG A 239 19.90 1.70 10.21
CA ARG A 239 20.10 3.11 10.65
C ARG A 239 18.88 3.87 11.14
N LEU A 240 17.72 3.23 11.26
CA LEU A 240 16.51 3.86 11.82
C LEU A 240 16.08 3.26 13.16
N THR A 241 17.05 2.97 14.03
CA THR A 241 16.86 2.84 15.48
C THR A 241 18.12 3.32 16.21
N SER A 242 18.39 4.62 16.18
CA SER A 242 19.20 5.24 17.23
C SER A 242 18.47 6.46 17.76
N VAL A 243 17.62 6.21 18.75
CA VAL A 243 17.34 7.18 19.80
C VAL A 243 18.68 7.58 20.39
N ASN A 244 19.01 8.87 20.36
CA ASN A 244 20.16 9.43 21.06
C ASN A 244 20.05 9.09 22.55
N VAL A 245 20.80 8.09 23.00
CA VAL A 245 21.18 7.90 24.39
C VAL A 245 22.71 7.96 24.46
N GLY A 246 23.20 8.64 25.48
CA GLY A 246 24.53 9.22 25.55
C GLY A 246 25.72 8.28 25.32
N ARG A 247 26.80 8.93 24.91
CA ARG A 247 28.18 8.45 24.75
C ARG A 247 28.64 7.48 25.85
N ASP A 248 29.25 6.38 25.42
CA ASP A 248 30.48 5.85 26.03
C ASP A 248 31.31 5.12 24.95
N PRO A 249 32.51 5.60 24.57
CA PRO A 249 33.30 5.02 23.49
C PRO A 249 34.42 4.15 24.07
N ASN A 250 34.12 2.92 24.50
CA ASN A 250 35.12 1.85 24.69
C ASN A 250 34.46 0.53 25.11
N GLN A 251 34.00 -0.26 24.16
CA GLN A 251 33.99 -1.74 24.23
C GLN A 251 33.19 -2.27 23.06
N TYR A 252 33.83 -2.92 22.08
CA TYR A 252 33.35 -4.18 21.50
C TYR A 252 34.54 -4.87 20.81
N HIS A 253 35.05 -5.92 21.45
CA HIS A 253 35.86 -6.96 20.81
C HIS A 253 34.92 -7.87 20.02
N TYR A 254 35.18 -8.08 18.73
CA TYR A 254 34.51 -9.12 17.94
C TYR A 254 35.35 -10.40 17.94
N THR A 255 34.80 -11.47 18.50
CA THR A 255 35.32 -12.83 18.34
C THR A 255 34.58 -13.48 17.17
N LEU A 256 35.29 -13.76 16.08
CA LEU A 256 34.78 -14.50 14.92
C LEU A 256 34.69 -16.00 15.27
N ASN A 257 33.51 -16.60 15.03
CA ASN A 257 33.28 -18.03 15.19
C ASN A 257 33.63 -18.76 13.86
N PRO A 258 34.62 -19.67 13.84
CA PRO A 258 35.15 -20.24 12.60
C PRO A 258 34.49 -21.59 12.28
N HIS A 259 33.23 -21.60 11.85
CA HIS A 259 32.64 -22.77 11.21
C HIS A 259 31.53 -22.36 10.27
N LEU A 260 31.89 -22.13 9.00
CA LEU A 260 31.10 -22.32 7.79
C LEU A 260 31.98 -21.85 6.61
N GLN A 261 32.72 -22.78 6.00
CA GLN A 261 33.44 -22.52 4.76
C GLN A 261 32.45 -22.43 3.59
N PRO A 262 32.49 -21.40 2.75
CA PRO A 262 31.85 -21.43 1.43
C PRO A 262 32.72 -22.23 0.44
N PRO A 263 32.13 -22.89 -0.57
CA PRO A 263 32.89 -23.54 -1.62
C PRO A 263 33.59 -22.51 -2.52
N SER A 264 34.80 -22.85 -2.91
CA SER A 264 35.70 -22.08 -3.76
C SER A 264 35.07 -21.75 -5.13
N PHE A 265 34.86 -20.46 -5.40
CA PHE A 265 34.71 -19.97 -6.77
C PHE A 265 36.03 -19.35 -7.23
N ARG A 266 36.59 -19.91 -8.29
CA ARG A 266 37.77 -19.39 -9.00
C ARG A 266 37.42 -18.01 -9.57
N SER A 267 38.25 -17.03 -9.25
CA SER A 267 38.26 -15.73 -9.90
C SER A 267 38.70 -15.89 -11.36
N ILE A 268 37.88 -15.38 -12.28
CA ILE A 268 38.37 -14.88 -13.57
C ILE A 268 38.00 -13.41 -13.55
N ILE A 269 38.99 -12.58 -13.23
CA ILE A 269 38.94 -11.14 -13.42
C ILE A 269 39.10 -10.92 -14.92
N SER A 270 38.06 -10.43 -15.58
CA SER A 270 38.20 -9.65 -16.80
C SER A 270 37.43 -8.37 -16.59
N GLU A 271 38.17 -7.28 -16.41
CA GLU A 271 37.66 -5.92 -16.45
C GLU A 271 36.92 -5.70 -17.78
N GLN A 272 35.62 -5.43 -17.70
CA GLN A 272 34.96 -4.55 -18.65
C GLN A 272 34.01 -3.65 -17.87
N VAL A 273 34.42 -2.39 -17.75
CA VAL A 273 33.57 -1.28 -17.35
C VAL A 273 32.50 -1.13 -18.43
N MET A 274 31.28 -1.57 -18.14
CA MET A 274 30.08 -1.23 -18.89
C MET A 274 29.20 -0.40 -17.96
N VAL A 275 29.37 0.91 -18.07
CA VAL A 275 28.33 1.88 -17.70
C VAL A 275 27.17 1.60 -18.65
N SER A 276 26.06 1.05 -18.15
CA SER A 276 24.88 0.81 -18.99
C SER A 276 23.76 1.75 -18.57
N ASP A 277 23.46 2.64 -19.51
CA ASP A 277 22.47 3.69 -19.47
C ASP A 277 21.04 3.17 -19.28
N CYS A 278 20.39 3.60 -18.20
CA CYS A 278 18.94 3.77 -18.18
C CYS A 278 18.61 5.16 -18.76
N ILE A 279 18.82 5.37 -20.05
CA ILE A 279 18.36 6.57 -20.76
C ILE A 279 17.05 6.26 -21.48
N VAL A 280 16.05 7.03 -21.06
CA VAL A 280 14.71 7.23 -21.60
C VAL A 280 14.70 7.28 -23.13
N TYR A 281 14.01 6.35 -23.77
CA TYR A 281 13.46 6.54 -25.12
C TYR A 281 11.96 6.78 -25.01
N LEU A 282 11.59 8.05 -25.08
CA LEU A 282 10.20 8.49 -25.21
C LEU A 282 10.21 9.68 -26.16
N LEU A 283 10.06 9.41 -27.45
CA LEU A 283 9.60 10.36 -28.48
C LEU A 283 9.34 9.63 -29.80
N LEU A 284 8.19 9.94 -30.40
CA LEU A 284 7.70 9.64 -31.75
C LEU A 284 6.98 8.30 -31.96
N MET A 285 5.67 8.29 -31.65
CA MET A 285 4.61 8.17 -32.66
C MET A 285 3.39 8.99 -32.24
#